data_AF-A0A7S2Y0S9-F1
#
_entry.id   AF-A0A7S2Y0S9-F1
#
_cell.length_a   1.000
_cell.length_b   1.000
_cell.length_c   1.000
_cell.angle_alpha   90.00
_cell.angle_beta   90.00
_cell.angle_gamma   90.00
#
_symmetry.space_group_name_H-M   'P 1'
#
loop_
_entity.id
_entity.type
_entity.pdbx_description
1 polymer ?
#
loop_
_entity_poly.entity_id
_entity_poly.type
_entity_poly.pdbx_seq_one_letter_code
_entity_poly.pdbx_strand_id
1 'polypeptide(L)'
;MKFAAAIALLFLAANDQVSAFVAPAGHVQTRSTQMTMKAGEVSRTEFITKSLIGATATLVASSAPASAYNYFGGDKAKYSTPGVVDPKTASIDTDELSKVKGDLDTLKGYLTTVKEFRAQMAKDPQTSLVADVQSKLDFGKMRTTLNNLNGVFDEDTQRGTDRLIRDTLQDVYELESSARQKPGVDRSPRKITLVNKKLEKLENVFTDLLAFFP
;
A
#
# COMPACT_ATOMS: atom_id res chain seq x y z
N MET A 1 -30.82 -53.65 -16.62
CA MET A 1 -29.63 -54.37 -16.11
C MET A 1 -28.71 -53.31 -15.52
N LYS A 2 -28.77 -52.87 -14.25
CA LYS A 2 -28.71 -53.54 -12.94
C LYS A 2 -27.52 -54.48 -12.78
N PHE A 3 -26.37 -53.92 -12.40
CA PHE A 3 -25.38 -54.61 -11.56
C PHE A 3 -25.06 -53.73 -10.35
N ALA A 4 -25.12 -54.38 -9.20
CA ALA A 4 -25.03 -53.88 -7.86
C ALA A 4 -24.02 -54.76 -7.09
N ALA A 5 -23.64 -54.28 -5.90
CA ALA A 5 -22.95 -55.00 -4.81
C ALA A 5 -21.43 -55.20 -5.00
N ALA A 6 -20.57 -55.15 -3.98
CA ALA A 6 -20.70 -55.01 -2.52
C ALA A 6 -19.31 -54.58 -1.97
N ILE A 7 -19.21 -53.63 -1.03
CA ILE A 7 -19.10 -53.81 0.44
C ILE A 7 -17.87 -54.62 0.88
N ALA A 8 -16.94 -53.95 1.57
CA ALA A 8 -16.26 -54.49 2.74
C ALA A 8 -15.87 -53.34 3.69
N LEU A 9 -16.66 -53.20 4.74
CA LEU A 9 -16.42 -52.39 5.92
C LEU A 9 -15.57 -53.23 6.90
N LEU A 10 -14.46 -52.73 7.42
CA LEU A 10 -13.84 -53.29 8.62
C LEU A 10 -13.43 -52.16 9.56
N PHE A 11 -14.01 -52.21 10.77
CA PHE A 11 -13.83 -51.29 11.87
C PHE A 11 -12.68 -51.74 12.80
N LEU A 12 -12.20 -50.75 13.56
CA LEU A 12 -11.63 -50.82 14.92
C LEU A 12 -10.16 -51.24 15.10
N ALA A 13 -9.34 -50.26 15.49
CA ALA A 13 -8.55 -50.33 16.73
C ALA A 13 -8.20 -48.90 17.21
N ALA A 14 -8.60 -48.61 18.44
CA ALA A 14 -8.19 -47.43 19.20
C ALA A 14 -6.78 -47.65 19.79
N ASN A 15 -5.98 -46.59 19.90
CA ASN A 15 -5.12 -46.33 21.06
C ASN A 15 -4.44 -44.94 20.95
N ASP A 16 -5.04 -44.00 21.70
CA ASP A 16 -4.41 -43.17 22.73
C ASP A 16 -2.90 -42.81 22.72
N GLN A 17 -2.67 -41.49 22.87
CA GLN A 17 -1.48 -40.77 23.40
C GLN A 17 -0.24 -40.78 22.48
N VAL A 18 0.37 -39.64 22.10
CA VAL A 18 1.02 -38.66 22.97
C VAL A 18 0.95 -37.25 22.36
N SER A 19 0.31 -36.33 23.07
CA SER A 19 0.47 -34.89 22.90
C SER A 19 1.83 -34.46 23.47
N ALA A 20 2.78 -34.09 22.61
CA ALA A 20 4.07 -33.53 23.03
C ALA A 20 4.31 -32.18 22.33
N PHE A 21 3.65 -31.14 22.84
CA PHE A 21 4.14 -29.75 22.73
C PHE A 21 3.58 -28.92 23.89
N VAL A 22 4.08 -29.21 25.09
CA VAL A 22 3.88 -28.35 26.27
C VAL A 22 4.83 -27.16 26.16
N ALA A 23 4.27 -25.95 26.13
CA ALA A 23 5.01 -24.71 26.23
C ALA A 23 5.59 -24.54 27.65
N PRO A 24 6.85 -24.09 27.80
CA PRO A 24 7.42 -23.86 29.13
C PRO A 24 6.75 -22.65 29.81
N ALA A 25 6.31 -22.87 31.04
CA ALA A 25 5.76 -21.85 31.93
C ALA A 25 6.83 -20.83 32.33
N GLY A 26 6.96 -19.75 31.55
CA GLY A 26 7.69 -18.55 31.94
C GLY A 26 6.80 -17.65 32.79
N HIS A 27 7.16 -17.44 34.05
CA HIS A 27 6.60 -16.39 34.90
C HIS A 27 6.84 -15.01 34.26
N VAL A 28 5.80 -14.42 33.66
CA VAL A 28 5.76 -12.99 33.36
C VAL A 28 4.94 -12.31 34.45
N GLN A 29 5.62 -11.65 35.38
CA GLN A 29 5.00 -10.72 36.31
C GLN A 29 4.44 -9.53 35.54
N THR A 30 3.16 -9.57 35.17
CA THR A 30 2.41 -8.36 34.81
C THR A 30 2.21 -7.52 36.06
N ARG A 31 3.05 -6.50 36.25
CA ARG A 31 2.75 -5.39 37.16
C ARG A 31 1.58 -4.61 36.58
N SER A 32 0.37 -4.89 37.06
CA SER A 32 -0.77 -4.00 36.85
C SER A 32 -0.59 -2.77 37.74
N THR A 33 -0.15 -1.66 37.17
CA THR A 33 -0.23 -0.35 37.83
C THR A 33 -1.71 0.05 37.84
N GLN A 34 -2.44 -0.39 38.87
CA GLN A 34 -3.78 0.13 39.13
C GLN A 34 -3.61 1.57 39.63
N MET A 35 -3.91 2.55 38.78
CA MET A 35 -4.12 3.92 39.22
C MET A 35 -5.49 4.00 39.89
N THR A 36 -5.49 3.95 41.22
CA THR A 36 -6.63 4.32 42.05
C THR A 36 -6.89 5.80 41.87
N MET A 37 -7.83 6.16 40.99
CA MET A 37 -8.37 7.51 40.95
C MET A 37 -9.25 7.71 42.18
N LYS A 38 -8.78 8.58 43.08
CA LYS A 38 -9.55 9.06 44.22
C LYS A 38 -10.81 9.76 43.69
N ALA A 39 -11.97 9.26 44.09
CA ALA A 39 -13.26 9.86 43.78
C ALA A 39 -13.35 11.26 44.42
N GLY A 40 -13.00 12.28 43.65
CA GLY A 40 -13.40 13.66 43.87
C GLY A 40 -14.36 14.02 42.76
N GLU A 41 -15.56 14.47 43.13
CA GLU A 41 -16.58 14.95 42.20
C GLU A 41 -16.00 16.05 41.29
N VAL A 42 -15.68 15.71 40.06
CA VAL A 42 -15.45 16.70 39.01
C VAL A 42 -16.66 16.62 38.09
N SER A 43 -17.55 17.60 38.24
CA SER A 43 -18.74 17.73 37.41
C SER A 43 -18.33 17.86 35.94
N ARG A 44 -18.96 17.06 35.07
CA ARG A 44 -18.71 17.05 33.62
C ARG A 44 -18.88 18.44 32.98
N THR A 45 -19.67 19.32 33.58
CA THR A 45 -19.87 20.70 33.11
C THR A 45 -18.69 21.63 33.42
N GLU A 46 -17.95 21.41 34.52
CA GLU A 46 -16.74 22.20 34.80
C GLU A 46 -15.57 21.84 33.88
N PHE A 47 -15.46 20.57 33.46
CA PHE A 47 -14.44 20.14 32.50
C PHE A 47 -14.63 20.80 31.12
N ILE A 48 -15.88 20.91 30.66
CA ILE A 48 -16.21 21.54 29.37
C ILE A 48 -16.02 23.06 29.45
N THR A 49 -16.37 23.68 30.58
CA THR A 49 -16.26 25.14 30.73
C THR A 49 -14.81 25.60 30.89
N LYS A 50 -13.97 24.82 31.59
CA LYS A 50 -12.52 25.13 31.75
C LYS A 50 -11.69 24.78 30.51
N SER A 51 -12.18 23.95 29.59
CA SER A 51 -11.50 23.66 28.31
C SER A 51 -11.79 24.68 27.20
N LEU A 52 -12.82 25.52 27.34
CA LEU A 52 -13.22 26.48 26.31
C LEU A 52 -12.56 27.87 26.45
N ILE A 53 -12.03 28.21 27.63
CA ILE A 53 -11.45 29.55 27.91
C ILE A 53 -9.92 29.59 27.67
N GLY A 54 -9.29 28.44 27.37
CA GLY A 54 -7.85 28.33 27.08
C GLY A 54 -7.50 28.04 25.63
N ALA A 55 -8.43 28.18 24.68
CA ALA A 55 -8.22 27.90 23.25
C ALA A 55 -8.12 29.20 22.44
N THR A 56 -7.18 30.07 22.80
CA THR A 56 -6.68 31.10 21.88
C THR A 56 -5.94 30.40 20.74
N ALA A 57 -6.64 30.30 19.60
CA ALA A 57 -6.13 30.13 18.24
C ALA A 57 -4.65 29.73 18.10
N THR A 58 -4.31 28.49 18.46
CA THR A 58 -3.23 27.79 17.77
C THR A 58 -3.90 27.05 16.63
N LEU A 59 -3.91 27.70 15.47
CA LEU A 59 -3.97 27.00 14.20
C LEU A 59 -2.82 25.98 14.25
N VAL A 60 -3.15 24.75 14.63
CA VAL A 60 -2.29 23.59 14.40
C VAL A 60 -2.23 23.48 12.89
N ALA A 61 -1.30 24.23 12.29
CA ALA A 61 -0.58 23.75 11.14
C ALA A 61 -0.09 22.38 11.57
N SER A 62 -0.81 21.34 11.15
CA SER A 62 -0.31 19.98 11.19
C SER A 62 0.92 19.99 10.30
N SER A 63 2.07 20.35 10.88
CA SER A 63 3.36 19.93 10.37
C SER A 63 3.32 18.42 10.46
N ALA A 64 2.80 17.81 9.38
CA ALA A 64 3.14 16.44 9.07
C ALA A 64 4.67 16.37 9.23
N PRO A 65 5.22 15.38 9.96
CA PRO A 65 6.65 15.28 10.13
C PRO A 65 7.29 15.37 8.75
N ALA A 66 8.32 16.20 8.60
CA ALA A 66 8.98 16.44 7.32
C ALA A 66 9.49 15.14 6.64
N SER A 67 9.57 14.04 7.38
CA SER A 67 9.82 12.69 6.87
C SER A 67 8.68 12.10 6.04
N ALA A 68 7.43 12.51 6.24
CA ALA A 68 6.30 12.08 5.43
C ALA A 68 6.22 12.86 4.10
N TYR A 69 6.61 14.13 4.09
CA TYR A 69 6.61 14.94 2.85
C TYR A 69 7.63 14.42 1.81
N ASN A 70 8.74 13.85 2.27
CA ASN A 70 9.71 13.17 1.39
C ASN A 70 9.19 11.82 0.85
N TYR A 71 8.14 11.24 1.43
CA TYR A 71 7.53 10.00 0.96
C TYR A 71 6.35 10.24 -0.02
N PHE A 72 5.87 11.48 -0.13
CA PHE A 72 4.61 11.83 -0.82
C PHE A 72 4.74 12.96 -1.86
N GLY A 73 5.92 13.24 -2.39
CA GLY A 73 6.06 14.00 -3.65
C GLY A 73 6.29 15.50 -3.51
N GLY A 74 7.31 15.92 -2.74
CA GLY A 74 7.91 17.23 -2.97
C GLY A 74 8.90 17.22 -4.14
N ASP A 75 9.08 18.34 -4.84
CA ASP A 75 10.06 18.47 -5.95
C ASP A 75 11.52 18.17 -5.56
N LYS A 76 11.85 18.16 -4.26
CA LYS A 76 13.15 17.73 -3.71
C LYS A 76 13.19 16.25 -3.31
N ALA A 77 12.09 15.53 -3.46
CA ALA A 77 11.94 14.10 -3.17
C ALA A 77 12.10 13.21 -4.41
N LYS A 78 12.39 13.79 -5.59
CA LYS A 78 12.76 13.03 -6.80
C LYS A 78 13.97 12.16 -6.44
N TYR A 79 13.76 10.85 -6.39
CA TYR A 79 14.74 9.83 -5.98
C TYR A 79 15.18 9.86 -4.50
N SER A 80 14.45 10.53 -3.60
CA SER A 80 14.85 10.67 -2.18
C SER A 80 14.55 9.47 -1.29
N THR A 81 14.06 8.37 -1.84
CA THR A 81 13.99 7.11 -1.09
C THR A 81 15.42 6.63 -0.87
N PRO A 82 15.89 6.43 0.38
CA PRO A 82 17.27 6.03 0.63
C PRO A 82 17.66 4.79 -0.17
N GLY A 83 18.70 4.89 -1.00
CA GLY A 83 19.19 3.78 -1.83
C GLY A 83 18.65 3.74 -3.27
N VAL A 84 17.86 4.72 -3.72
CA VAL A 84 17.50 4.89 -5.13
C VAL A 84 18.60 5.68 -5.85
N VAL A 85 19.12 5.13 -6.95
CA VAL A 85 20.16 5.77 -7.78
C VAL A 85 19.51 6.87 -8.64
N ASP A 86 20.25 7.95 -8.92
CA ASP A 86 19.77 9.00 -9.84
C ASP A 86 19.69 8.42 -11.26
N PRO A 87 18.55 8.54 -11.97
CA PRO A 87 18.40 8.01 -13.32
C PRO A 87 19.48 8.49 -14.30
N LYS A 88 20.05 9.67 -14.09
CA LYS A 88 21.14 10.20 -14.93
C LYS A 88 22.45 9.43 -14.78
N THR A 89 22.59 8.72 -13.67
CA THR A 89 23.77 7.91 -13.34
C THR A 89 23.53 6.42 -13.54
N ALA A 90 22.30 6.03 -13.91
CA ALA A 90 21.95 4.64 -14.14
C ALA A 90 22.69 4.09 -15.37
N SER A 91 23.30 2.92 -15.20
CA SER A 91 23.90 2.18 -16.31
C SER A 91 22.86 1.23 -16.88
N ILE A 92 22.70 1.25 -18.20
CA ILE A 92 21.69 0.48 -18.92
C ILE A 92 22.40 -0.41 -19.93
N ASP A 93 22.11 -1.70 -19.90
CA ASP A 93 22.47 -2.61 -20.97
C ASP A 93 21.60 -2.34 -22.20
N THR A 94 22.19 -1.76 -23.24
CA THR A 94 21.48 -1.39 -24.47
C THR A 94 21.01 -2.59 -25.28
N ASP A 95 21.68 -3.74 -25.16
CA ASP A 95 21.32 -4.96 -25.87
C ASP A 95 20.10 -5.60 -25.21
N GLU A 96 20.05 -5.61 -23.87
CA GLU A 96 18.89 -6.06 -23.11
C GLU A 96 17.70 -5.08 -23.21
N LEU A 97 17.97 -3.76 -23.26
CA LEU A 97 16.92 -2.75 -23.45
C LEU A 97 16.10 -2.98 -24.72
N SER A 98 16.76 -3.45 -25.79
CA SER A 98 16.10 -3.74 -27.06
C SER A 98 15.03 -4.83 -26.95
N LYS A 99 15.18 -5.76 -25.99
CA LYS A 99 14.30 -6.91 -25.77
C LYS A 99 13.08 -6.56 -24.90
N VAL A 100 13.20 -5.55 -24.05
CA VAL A 100 12.14 -5.11 -23.12
C VAL A 100 11.34 -3.89 -23.60
N LYS A 101 11.43 -3.53 -24.90
CA LYS A 101 10.67 -2.40 -25.47
C LYS A 101 9.15 -2.49 -25.22
N GLY A 102 8.58 -3.69 -25.34
CA GLY A 102 7.15 -3.91 -25.07
C GLY A 102 6.79 -3.69 -23.60
N ASP A 103 7.69 -4.01 -22.68
CA ASP A 103 7.52 -3.73 -21.25
C ASP A 103 7.60 -2.22 -20.96
N LEU A 104 8.47 -1.50 -21.66
CA LEU A 104 8.57 -0.04 -21.56
C LEU A 104 7.30 0.66 -22.07
N ASP A 105 6.74 0.20 -23.18
CA ASP A 105 5.45 0.69 -23.67
C ASP A 105 4.30 0.38 -22.70
N THR A 106 4.35 -0.80 -22.06
CA THR A 106 3.39 -1.17 -21.01
C THR A 106 3.49 -0.24 -19.80
N LEU A 107 4.71 0.11 -19.37
CA LEU A 107 4.94 1.08 -18.28
C LEU A 107 4.37 2.48 -18.62
N LYS A 108 4.54 2.95 -19.86
CA LYS A 108 3.90 4.19 -20.35
C LYS A 108 2.37 4.08 -20.33
N GLY A 109 1.85 2.90 -20.66
CA GLY A 109 0.42 2.58 -20.56
C GLY A 109 -0.13 2.70 -19.13
N TYR A 110 0.60 2.21 -18.13
CA TYR A 110 0.23 2.38 -16.73
C TYR A 110 0.21 3.85 -16.31
N LEU A 111 1.21 4.65 -16.70
CA LEU A 111 1.22 6.10 -16.45
C LEU A 111 -0.02 6.78 -17.06
N THR A 112 -0.35 6.42 -18.30
CA THR A 112 -1.52 6.97 -19.01
C THR A 112 -2.82 6.61 -18.29
N THR A 113 -2.95 5.35 -17.88
CA THR A 113 -4.10 4.85 -17.12
C THR A 113 -4.29 5.60 -15.80
N VAL A 114 -3.21 5.86 -15.04
CA VAL A 114 -3.30 6.62 -13.79
C VAL A 114 -3.75 8.05 -14.04
N LYS A 115 -3.25 8.70 -15.09
CA LYS A 115 -3.70 10.05 -15.51
C LYS A 115 -5.18 10.05 -15.88
N GLU A 116 -5.66 9.02 -16.56
CA GLU A 116 -7.09 8.85 -16.86
C GLU A 116 -7.93 8.72 -15.59
N PHE A 117 -7.50 7.92 -14.60
CA PHE A 117 -8.20 7.80 -13.32
C PHE A 117 -8.28 9.13 -12.57
N ARG A 118 -7.21 9.93 -12.59
CA ARG A 118 -7.23 11.29 -12.02
C ARG A 118 -8.24 12.17 -12.74
N ALA A 119 -8.27 12.13 -14.07
CA ALA A 119 -9.22 12.90 -14.87
C ALA A 119 -10.68 12.46 -14.61
N GLN A 120 -10.92 11.16 -14.44
CA GLN A 120 -12.24 10.62 -14.07
C GLN A 120 -12.66 11.11 -12.67
N MET A 121 -11.79 11.00 -11.66
CA MET A 121 -12.04 11.47 -10.29
C MET A 121 -12.23 12.98 -10.19
N ALA A 122 -11.61 13.75 -11.09
CA ALA A 122 -11.79 15.20 -11.17
C ALA A 122 -13.16 15.58 -11.75
N LYS A 123 -13.67 14.79 -12.71
CA LYS A 123 -15.00 14.98 -13.30
C LYS A 123 -16.11 14.50 -12.36
N ASP A 124 -15.91 13.33 -11.75
CA ASP A 124 -16.84 12.69 -10.84
C ASP A 124 -16.09 12.03 -9.67
N PRO A 125 -16.07 12.66 -8.48
CA PRO A 125 -15.43 12.09 -7.30
C PRO A 125 -16.06 10.80 -6.78
N GLN A 126 -17.26 10.44 -7.25
CA GLN A 126 -17.99 9.23 -6.88
C GLN A 126 -17.79 8.08 -7.87
N THR A 127 -17.03 8.28 -8.95
CA THR A 127 -16.77 7.26 -9.95
C THR A 127 -16.10 6.03 -9.34
N SER A 128 -16.59 4.83 -9.66
CA SER A 128 -15.97 3.59 -9.19
C SER A 128 -14.75 3.26 -10.05
N LEU A 129 -13.57 3.20 -9.43
CA LEU A 129 -12.32 2.83 -10.11
C LEU A 129 -11.93 1.36 -9.91
N VAL A 130 -12.66 0.58 -9.08
CA VAL A 130 -12.17 -0.75 -8.63
C VAL A 130 -11.94 -1.72 -9.79
N ALA A 131 -12.94 -1.88 -10.66
CA ALA A 131 -12.85 -2.80 -11.80
C ALA A 131 -11.77 -2.34 -12.81
N ASP A 132 -11.66 -1.03 -13.01
CA ASP A 132 -10.67 -0.43 -13.89
C ASP A 132 -9.25 -0.60 -13.33
N VAL A 133 -9.04 -0.40 -12.03
CA VAL A 133 -7.74 -0.64 -11.38
C VAL A 133 -7.34 -2.11 -11.50
N GLN A 134 -8.26 -3.04 -11.23
CA GLN A 134 -7.97 -4.48 -11.31
C GLN A 134 -7.64 -4.95 -12.73
N SER A 135 -8.30 -4.39 -13.74
CA SER A 135 -8.12 -4.81 -15.14
C SER A 135 -6.97 -4.09 -15.85
N LYS A 136 -6.79 -2.79 -15.61
CA LYS A 136 -5.80 -1.95 -16.29
C LYS A 136 -4.47 -1.83 -15.53
N LEU A 137 -4.48 -1.97 -14.19
CA LEU A 137 -3.29 -2.03 -13.35
C LEU A 137 -3.13 -3.43 -12.76
N ASP A 138 -3.21 -4.46 -13.61
CA ASP A 138 -3.07 -5.86 -13.22
C ASP A 138 -1.74 -6.08 -12.48
N PHE A 139 -1.84 -6.46 -11.21
CA PHE A 139 -0.69 -6.58 -10.31
C PHE A 139 0.33 -7.61 -10.79
N GLY A 140 -0.13 -8.73 -11.35
CA GLY A 140 0.73 -9.81 -11.82
C GLY A 140 1.53 -9.37 -13.04
N LYS A 141 0.85 -8.79 -14.03
CA LYS A 141 1.48 -8.26 -15.24
C LYS A 141 2.44 -7.12 -14.92
N MET A 142 2.01 -6.17 -14.08
CA MET A 142 2.84 -5.05 -13.67
C MET A 142 4.11 -5.51 -12.95
N ARG A 143 4.01 -6.49 -12.04
CA ARG A 143 5.20 -7.05 -11.39
C ARG A 143 6.17 -7.66 -12.39
N THR A 144 5.69 -8.45 -13.35
CA THR A 144 6.54 -9.05 -14.39
C THR A 144 7.20 -7.98 -15.25
N THR A 145 6.42 -7.02 -15.76
CA THR A 145 6.93 -5.90 -16.57
C THR A 145 8.00 -5.10 -15.83
N LEU A 146 7.74 -4.72 -14.57
CA LEU A 146 8.69 -3.96 -13.78
C LEU A 146 9.97 -4.74 -13.47
N ASN A 147 9.87 -6.05 -13.22
CA ASN A 147 11.04 -6.89 -12.99
C ASN A 147 11.88 -7.09 -14.26
N ASN A 148 11.25 -7.25 -15.42
CA ASN A 148 11.94 -7.34 -16.70
C ASN A 148 12.70 -6.04 -17.00
N LEU A 149 12.03 -4.90 -16.80
CA LEU A 149 12.65 -3.58 -16.93
C LEU A 149 13.78 -3.37 -15.93
N ASN A 150 13.66 -3.91 -14.71
CA ASN A 150 14.74 -3.85 -13.73
C ASN A 150 15.99 -4.59 -14.21
N GLY A 151 15.80 -5.74 -14.87
CA GLY A 151 16.90 -6.62 -15.29
C GLY A 151 17.86 -6.02 -16.32
N VAL A 152 17.52 -4.89 -16.95
CA VAL A 152 18.39 -4.20 -17.91
C VAL A 152 19.42 -3.28 -17.25
N PHE A 153 19.27 -3.00 -15.96
CA PHE A 153 20.18 -2.13 -15.23
C PHE A 153 21.36 -2.91 -14.65
N ASP A 154 22.43 -2.21 -14.27
CA ASP A 154 23.50 -2.78 -13.46
C ASP A 154 23.08 -3.01 -11.99
N GLU A 155 23.82 -3.84 -11.25
CA GLU A 155 23.44 -4.32 -9.91
C GLU A 155 23.12 -3.19 -8.91
N ASP A 156 23.89 -2.11 -8.93
CA ASP A 156 23.69 -0.98 -8.03
C ASP A 156 22.40 -0.22 -8.35
N THR A 157 22.12 0.02 -9.65
CA THR A 157 20.86 0.62 -10.09
C THR A 157 19.69 -0.31 -9.78
N GLN A 158 19.81 -1.62 -10.11
CA GLN A 158 18.80 -2.64 -9.84
C GLN A 158 18.36 -2.66 -8.38
N ARG A 159 19.30 -2.51 -7.44
CA ARG A 159 19.01 -2.48 -6.00
C ARG A 159 18.15 -1.28 -5.61
N GLY A 160 18.41 -0.12 -6.23
CA GLY A 160 17.63 1.09 -6.01
C GLY A 160 16.24 1.01 -6.62
N THR A 161 16.14 0.55 -7.87
CA THR A 161 14.89 0.42 -8.60
C THR A 161 14.01 -0.71 -8.06
N ASP A 162 14.56 -1.82 -7.53
CA ASP A 162 13.78 -2.87 -6.85
C ASP A 162 12.94 -2.33 -5.68
N ARG A 163 13.52 -1.39 -4.91
CA ARG A 163 12.78 -0.74 -3.82
C ARG A 163 11.61 0.08 -4.37
N LEU A 164 11.84 0.86 -5.43
CA LEU A 164 10.78 1.62 -6.10
C LEU A 164 9.69 0.70 -6.64
N ILE A 165 10.05 -0.42 -7.25
CA ILE A 165 9.11 -1.41 -7.78
C ILE A 165 8.25 -1.97 -6.64
N ARG A 166 8.84 -2.35 -5.50
CA ARG A 166 8.08 -2.84 -4.34
C ARG A 166 7.11 -1.79 -3.79
N ASP A 167 7.58 -0.55 -3.62
CA ASP A 167 6.73 0.56 -3.15
C ASP A 167 5.58 0.83 -4.14
N THR A 168 5.85 0.79 -5.45
CA THR A 168 4.84 0.96 -6.52
C THR A 168 3.76 -0.12 -6.46
N LEU A 169 4.16 -1.38 -6.35
CA LEU A 169 3.25 -2.51 -6.26
C LEU A 169 2.35 -2.39 -5.01
N GLN A 170 2.94 -2.01 -3.87
CA GLN A 170 2.17 -1.75 -2.66
C GLN A 170 1.17 -0.59 -2.85
N ASP A 171 1.59 0.51 -3.47
CA ASP A 171 0.72 1.66 -3.71
C ASP A 171 -0.48 1.32 -4.60
N VAL A 172 -0.31 0.48 -5.62
CA VAL A 172 -1.43 0.00 -6.46
C VAL A 172 -2.40 -0.88 -5.67
N TYR A 173 -1.89 -1.80 -4.85
CA TYR A 173 -2.75 -2.61 -3.98
C TYR A 173 -3.55 -1.74 -2.98
N GLU A 174 -2.89 -0.75 -2.39
CA GLU A 174 -3.56 0.18 -1.49
C GLU A 174 -4.53 1.11 -2.21
N LEU A 175 -4.28 1.47 -3.48
CA LEU A 175 -5.22 2.18 -4.34
C LEU A 175 -6.47 1.34 -4.58
N GLU A 176 -6.33 0.07 -4.93
CA GLU A 176 -7.47 -0.83 -5.15
C GLU A 176 -8.36 -0.90 -3.90
N SER A 177 -7.74 -1.13 -2.74
CA SER A 177 -8.43 -1.13 -1.45
C SER A 177 -9.10 0.21 -1.14
N SER A 178 -8.45 1.31 -1.53
CA SER A 178 -8.97 2.66 -1.31
C SER A 178 -10.08 3.05 -2.30
N ALA A 179 -10.07 2.52 -3.52
CA ALA A 179 -11.08 2.79 -4.53
C ALA A 179 -12.43 2.15 -4.20
N ARG A 180 -12.42 1.09 -3.37
CA ARG A 180 -13.62 0.38 -2.92
C ARG A 180 -14.58 1.32 -2.20
N GLN A 181 -15.82 1.28 -2.67
CA GLN A 181 -16.94 2.05 -2.15
C GLN A 181 -18.12 1.09 -1.94
N LYS A 182 -18.84 1.28 -0.84
CA LYS A 182 -20.04 0.50 -0.57
C LYS A 182 -21.15 0.97 -1.55
N PRO A 183 -21.90 0.07 -2.18
CA PRO A 183 -23.01 0.45 -3.05
C PRO A 183 -23.99 1.38 -2.32
N GLY A 184 -24.38 2.48 -2.98
CA GLY A 184 -25.33 3.46 -2.44
C GLY A 184 -24.80 4.34 -1.30
N VAL A 185 -23.49 4.32 -1.01
CA VAL A 185 -22.87 5.21 -0.01
C VAL A 185 -21.81 6.05 -0.68
N ASP A 186 -21.99 7.37 -0.67
CA ASP A 186 -21.05 8.33 -1.23
C ASP A 186 -19.70 8.32 -0.48
N ARG A 187 -18.61 8.54 -1.23
CA ARG A 187 -17.29 8.77 -0.64
C ARG A 187 -17.30 10.08 0.13
N SER A 188 -16.74 10.01 1.34
CA SER A 188 -16.47 11.21 2.13
C SER A 188 -15.37 12.07 1.48
N PRO A 189 -15.34 13.38 1.76
CA PRO A 189 -14.26 14.26 1.28
C PRO A 189 -12.86 13.75 1.62
N ARG A 190 -12.69 13.19 2.83
CA ARG A 190 -11.42 12.58 3.25
C ARG A 190 -11.02 11.41 2.37
N LYS A 191 -11.97 10.57 1.97
CA LYS A 191 -11.71 9.40 1.12
C LYS A 191 -11.34 9.82 -0.30
N ILE A 192 -12.03 10.83 -0.84
CA ILE A 192 -11.71 11.43 -2.16
C ILE A 192 -10.27 11.96 -2.16
N THR A 193 -9.90 12.75 -1.14
CA THR A 193 -8.53 13.27 -1.00
C THR A 193 -7.50 12.15 -0.92
N LEU A 194 -7.79 11.06 -0.19
CA LEU A 194 -6.88 9.93 -0.07
C LEU A 194 -6.68 9.20 -1.42
N VAL A 195 -7.75 8.94 -2.16
CA VAL A 195 -7.65 8.31 -3.49
C VAL A 195 -6.86 9.19 -4.45
N ASN A 196 -7.14 10.49 -4.48
CA ASN A 196 -6.41 11.43 -5.33
C ASN A 196 -4.92 11.50 -5.00
N LYS A 197 -4.55 11.52 -3.71
CA LYS A 197 -3.14 11.47 -3.29
C LYS A 197 -2.43 10.18 -3.71
N LYS A 198 -3.12 9.04 -3.68
CA LYS A 198 -2.56 7.76 -4.15
C LYS A 198 -2.35 7.75 -5.66
N LEU A 199 -3.31 8.27 -6.43
CA LEU A 199 -3.17 8.41 -7.87
C LEU A 199 -2.03 9.36 -8.25
N GLU A 200 -1.90 10.49 -7.56
CA GLU A 200 -0.79 11.43 -7.74
C GLU A 200 0.56 10.78 -7.43
N LYS A 201 0.66 10.04 -6.32
CA LYS A 201 1.87 9.29 -5.97
C LYS A 201 2.25 8.28 -7.05
N LEU A 202 1.29 7.51 -7.55
CA LEU A 202 1.53 6.54 -8.63
C LEU A 202 1.97 7.21 -9.93
N GLU A 203 1.37 8.34 -10.30
CA GLU A 203 1.78 9.10 -11.48
C GLU A 203 3.24 9.56 -11.36
N ASN A 204 3.62 10.08 -10.20
CA ASN A 204 5.00 10.51 -9.94
C ASN A 204 5.96 9.33 -10.02
N VAL A 205 5.65 8.20 -9.38
CA VAL A 205 6.54 7.03 -9.37
C VAL A 205 6.68 6.42 -10.76
N PHE A 206 5.61 6.32 -11.56
CA PHE A 206 5.73 5.87 -12.94
C PHE A 206 6.53 6.84 -13.81
N THR A 207 6.40 8.14 -13.56
CA THR A 207 7.22 9.16 -14.23
C THR A 207 8.69 9.03 -13.86
N ASP A 208 8.99 8.82 -12.58
CA ASP A 208 10.35 8.62 -12.06
C ASP A 208 10.97 7.33 -12.61
N LEU A 209 10.21 6.23 -12.67
CA LEU A 209 10.66 4.97 -13.29
C LEU A 209 10.95 5.15 -14.79
N LEU A 210 10.11 5.88 -15.52
CA LEU A 210 10.34 6.18 -16.93
C LEU A 210 11.58 7.06 -17.16
N ALA A 211 11.99 7.86 -16.18
CA ALA A 211 13.17 8.70 -16.28
C ALA A 211 14.49 7.90 -16.31
N PHE A 212 14.47 6.61 -15.92
CA PHE A 212 15.61 5.69 -16.06
C PHE A 212 15.79 5.17 -17.48
N PHE A 213 14.88 5.45 -18.40
CA PHE A 213 14.95 4.96 -19.78
C PHE A 213 15.13 6.12 -20.77
N PRO A 214 15.95 5.94 -21.83
CA PRO A 214 16.18 6.94 -22.86
C PRO A 214 14.99 7.15 -23.81
#